data_AF-A0A6P6XLJ9-F1
#
_entry.id   AF-A0A6P6XLJ9-F1
#
_cell.length_a   1.000
_cell.length_b   1.000
_cell.length_c   1.000
_cell.angle_alpha   90.00
_cell.angle_beta   90.00
_cell.angle_gamma   90.00
#
_symmetry.space_group_name_H-M   'P 1'
#
loop_
_entity.id
_entity.type
_entity.pdbx_description
1 polymer ?
#
loop_
_entity_poly.entity_id
_entity_poly.type
_entity_poly.pdbx_seq_one_letter_code
_entity_poly.pdbx_strand_id
1 'polypeptide(L)'
;MAEISSIFHCKKWTLCLLCIARIILCIVFTALELQSTSTSSYYWIDKLTIDHGNTETIRISLILFTIVTILILLIGIISVYLENYSLSITFGSIIFLIIFIDADLSLFFNRINFFGFVFTIIIMLANIWINPDLDQILSQRRLQRRNLQINNGIINPGYKN
;
A
#
# COMPACT_ATOMS: atom_id res chain seq x y z
N MET A 1 -9.11 -7.56 26.16
CA MET A 1 -9.78 -7.13 24.90
C MET A 1 -9.56 -5.65 24.59
N ALA A 2 -9.58 -4.75 25.58
CA ALA A 2 -9.37 -3.31 25.34
C ALA A 2 -7.96 -2.93 24.82
N GLU A 3 -6.89 -3.54 25.33
CA GLU A 3 -5.52 -3.26 24.86
C GLU A 3 -5.29 -3.68 23.40
N ILE A 4 -5.78 -4.87 23.01
CA ILE A 4 -5.64 -5.39 21.63
C ILE A 4 -6.33 -4.45 20.62
N SER A 5 -7.49 -3.88 21.00
CA SER A 5 -8.20 -2.90 20.18
C SER A 5 -7.40 -1.61 19.97
N SER A 6 -6.78 -1.08 21.03
CA SER A 6 -5.99 0.16 20.95
C SER A 6 -4.72 0.01 20.11
N ILE A 7 -4.02 -1.11 20.26
CA ILE A 7 -2.79 -1.42 19.51
C ILE A 7 -3.12 -1.61 18.04
N PHE A 8 -4.17 -2.38 17.72
CA PHE A 8 -4.61 -2.57 16.34
C PHE A 8 -5.05 -1.26 15.68
N HIS A 9 -5.78 -0.41 16.41
CA HIS A 9 -6.14 0.93 15.93
C HIS A 9 -4.90 1.77 15.60
N CYS A 10 -3.89 1.77 16.47
CA CYS A 10 -2.64 2.48 16.22
C CYS A 10 -1.95 1.97 14.95
N LYS A 11 -1.77 0.64 14.81
CA LYS A 11 -1.18 0.01 13.62
C LYS A 11 -1.92 0.37 12.33
N LYS A 12 -3.25 0.36 12.39
CA LYS A 12 -4.13 0.74 11.28
C LYS A 12 -3.89 2.18 10.83
N TRP A 13 -3.85 3.11 11.77
CA TRP A 13 -3.54 4.51 11.48
C TRP A 13 -2.13 4.67 10.91
N THR A 14 -1.14 3.95 11.45
CA THR A 14 0.24 3.98 10.94
C THR A 14 0.31 3.55 9.48
N LEU A 15 -0.29 2.42 9.09
CA LEU A 15 -0.27 1.99 7.70
C LEU A 15 -0.99 2.98 6.78
N CYS A 16 -2.15 3.50 7.20
CA CYS A 16 -2.88 4.50 6.42
C CYS A 16 -2.06 5.77 6.19
N LEU A 17 -1.41 6.29 7.24
CA LEU A 17 -0.56 7.48 7.14
C LEU A 17 0.64 7.25 6.24
N LEU A 18 1.27 6.08 6.33
CA LEU A 18 2.36 5.70 5.43
C LEU A 18 1.86 5.64 3.97
N CYS A 19 0.75 4.96 3.68
CA CYS A 19 0.20 4.92 2.33
C CYS A 19 -0.10 6.33 1.78
N ILE A 20 -0.68 7.22 2.58
CA ILE A 20 -0.95 8.61 2.18
C ILE A 20 0.35 9.38 1.90
N ALA A 21 1.34 9.25 2.78
CA ALA A 21 2.64 9.89 2.58
C ALA A 21 3.32 9.40 1.30
N ARG A 22 3.22 8.10 0.96
CA ARG A 22 3.75 7.56 -0.31
C ARG A 22 3.00 8.09 -1.52
N ILE A 23 1.67 8.25 -1.45
CA ILE A 23 0.89 8.87 -2.52
C ILE A 23 1.38 10.29 -2.80
N ILE A 24 1.52 11.12 -1.74
CA ILE A 24 2.03 12.49 -1.87
C ILE A 24 3.42 12.49 -2.50
N LEU A 25 4.30 11.62 -2.02
CA LEU A 25 5.67 11.51 -2.51
C LEU A 25 5.74 11.06 -3.98
N CYS A 26 4.89 10.11 -4.41
CA CYS A 26 4.75 9.73 -5.82
C CYS A 26 4.31 10.92 -6.70
N ILE A 27 3.32 11.69 -6.26
CA ILE A 27 2.84 12.87 -7.00
C ILE A 27 3.95 13.92 -7.13
N VAL A 28 4.65 14.20 -6.03
CA VAL A 28 5.76 15.18 -6.01
C VAL A 28 6.88 14.75 -6.95
N PHE A 29 7.31 13.48 -6.92
CA PHE A 29 8.36 13.00 -7.82
C PHE A 29 7.95 13.06 -9.28
N THR A 30 6.71 12.68 -9.58
CA THR A 30 6.21 12.76 -10.96
C THR A 30 6.14 14.20 -11.44
N ALA A 31 5.69 15.13 -10.60
CA ALA A 31 5.65 16.55 -10.92
C ALA A 31 7.05 17.15 -11.13
N LEU A 32 8.01 16.78 -10.28
CA LEU A 32 9.40 17.21 -10.41
C LEU A 32 10.01 16.71 -11.72
N GLU A 33 9.74 15.48 -12.13
CA GLU A 33 10.25 14.95 -13.41
C GLU A 33 9.55 15.51 -14.64
N LEU A 34 8.29 15.91 -14.51
CA LEU A 34 7.60 16.68 -15.55
C LEU A 34 8.14 18.11 -15.66
N GLN A 35 8.57 18.71 -14.55
CA GLN A 35 9.02 20.11 -14.49
C GLN A 35 10.51 20.30 -14.83
N SER A 36 11.38 19.36 -14.45
CA SER A 36 12.81 19.38 -14.72
C SER A 36 13.13 19.53 -16.21
N THR A 37 12.24 19.08 -17.09
CA THR A 37 12.41 19.19 -18.55
C THR A 37 11.79 20.44 -19.19
N SER A 38 10.99 21.24 -18.49
CA SER A 38 10.35 22.45 -19.06
C SER A 38 11.04 23.76 -18.63
N THR A 39 11.90 23.72 -17.61
CA THR A 39 12.65 24.88 -17.13
C THR A 39 14.08 24.50 -16.78
N SER A 40 15.04 24.98 -17.58
CA SER A 40 16.50 24.77 -17.41
C SER A 40 17.10 25.50 -16.18
N SER A 41 16.41 25.53 -15.04
CA SER A 41 16.86 26.30 -13.86
C SER A 41 17.23 25.44 -12.65
N TYR A 42 16.99 24.13 -12.67
CA TYR A 42 17.39 23.22 -11.58
C TYR A 42 18.61 22.39 -11.93
N TYR A 43 19.78 23.05 -11.98
CA TYR A 43 21.11 22.48 -12.21
C TYR A 43 21.48 21.27 -11.32
N TRP A 44 20.72 21.05 -10.24
CA TRP A 44 20.93 20.02 -9.23
C TRP A 44 20.20 18.73 -9.61
N ILE A 45 19.05 18.84 -10.31
CA ILE A 45 18.22 17.72 -10.79
C ILE A 45 18.80 17.17 -12.09
N ASP A 46 19.32 18.02 -12.97
CA ASP A 46 20.00 17.61 -14.21
C ASP A 46 21.24 16.73 -13.96
N LYS A 47 21.81 16.79 -12.76
CA LYS A 47 22.95 15.95 -12.34
C LYS A 47 22.53 14.60 -11.76
N LEU A 48 21.22 14.39 -11.57
CA LEU A 48 20.61 13.21 -10.94
C LEU A 48 19.85 12.33 -11.94
N THR A 49 19.61 12.81 -13.16
CA THR A 49 18.90 12.12 -14.24
C THR A 49 19.89 11.63 -15.30
N ILE A 50 19.74 10.37 -15.72
CA ILE A 50 20.53 9.80 -16.83
C ILE A 50 19.75 10.04 -18.12
N ASP A 51 20.38 10.71 -19.09
CA ASP A 51 19.74 11.09 -20.35
C ASP A 51 19.40 9.83 -21.16
N HIS A 52 18.10 9.59 -21.42
CA HIS A 52 17.60 8.42 -22.14
C HIS A 52 16.83 8.86 -23.38
N GLY A 53 17.28 8.38 -24.54
CA GLY A 53 16.67 8.68 -25.83
C GLY A 53 15.21 8.25 -25.91
N ASN A 54 14.38 9.16 -26.45
CA ASN A 54 12.92 9.14 -26.55
C ASN A 54 12.16 9.46 -25.24
N THR A 55 12.15 10.75 -24.89
CA THR A 55 11.59 11.31 -23.65
C THR A 55 10.06 11.16 -23.51
N GLU A 56 9.30 11.12 -24.61
CA GLU A 56 7.83 11.10 -24.58
C GLU A 56 7.24 9.77 -24.09
N THR A 57 7.77 8.64 -24.55
CA THR A 57 7.30 7.31 -24.14
C THR A 57 7.64 7.01 -22.68
N ILE A 58 8.83 7.43 -22.23
CA ILE A 58 9.26 7.33 -20.85
C ILE A 58 8.33 8.15 -19.93
N ARG A 59 7.92 9.36 -20.33
CA ARG A 59 6.98 10.20 -19.57
C ARG A 59 5.62 9.55 -19.37
N ILE A 60 5.03 9.03 -20.44
CA ILE A 60 3.72 8.35 -20.37
C ILE A 60 3.81 7.13 -19.45
N SER A 61 4.91 6.37 -19.51
CA SER A 61 5.14 5.22 -18.65
C SER A 61 5.25 5.59 -17.16
N LEU A 62 5.92 6.70 -16.84
CA LEU A 62 6.05 7.23 -15.47
C LEU A 62 4.71 7.70 -14.89
N ILE A 63 3.90 8.40 -15.69
CA ILE A 63 2.55 8.84 -15.28
C ILE A 63 1.66 7.62 -15.03
N LEU A 64 1.67 6.65 -15.94
CA LEU A 64 0.87 5.43 -15.81
C LEU A 64 1.28 4.64 -14.56
N PHE A 65 2.59 4.48 -14.33
CA PHE A 65 3.12 3.83 -13.13
C PHE A 65 2.66 4.52 -11.85
N THR A 66 2.66 5.86 -11.84
CA THR A 66 2.21 6.66 -10.69
C THR A 66 0.74 6.44 -10.41
N ILE A 67 -0.12 6.47 -11.44
CA ILE A 67 -1.55 6.21 -11.29
C ILE A 67 -1.79 4.81 -10.73
N VAL A 68 -1.14 3.79 -11.29
CA VAL A 68 -1.25 2.39 -10.84
C VAL A 68 -0.80 2.24 -9.38
N THR A 69 0.32 2.86 -9.02
CA THR A 69 0.85 2.85 -7.65
C THR A 69 -0.13 3.48 -6.67
N ILE A 70 -0.73 4.63 -7.02
CA ILE A 70 -1.74 5.29 -6.19
C ILE A 70 -2.96 4.38 -5.98
N LEU A 71 -3.46 3.74 -7.04
CA LEU A 71 -4.59 2.80 -6.93
C LEU A 71 -4.27 1.64 -5.99
N ILE A 72 -3.06 1.09 -6.07
CA ILE A 72 -2.62 0.00 -5.17
C ILE A 72 -2.51 0.48 -3.73
N LEU A 73 -2.00 1.68 -3.47
CA LEU A 73 -1.94 2.26 -2.13
C LEU A 73 -3.34 2.51 -1.54
N LEU A 74 -4.30 2.93 -2.36
CA LEU A 74 -5.70 3.06 -1.96
C LEU A 74 -6.31 1.70 -1.59
N ILE A 75 -6.03 0.65 -2.36
CA ILE A 75 -6.42 -0.74 -2.03
C ILE A 75 -5.84 -1.12 -0.65
N GLY A 76 -4.59 -0.76 -0.35
CA GLY A 76 -3.97 -0.95 0.95
C GLY A 76 -4.72 -0.27 2.09
N ILE A 77 -5.06 1.01 1.93
CA ILE A 77 -5.85 1.78 2.92
C ILE A 77 -7.21 1.11 3.15
N ILE A 78 -7.92 0.77 2.07
CA ILE A 78 -9.24 0.13 2.13
C ILE A 78 -9.16 -1.23 2.81
N SER A 79 -8.10 -2.01 2.56
CA SER A 79 -7.92 -3.35 3.14
C SER A 79 -7.94 -3.33 4.67
N VAL A 80 -7.22 -2.38 5.27
CA VAL A 80 -7.13 -2.24 6.72
C VAL A 80 -8.33 -1.47 7.27
N TYR A 81 -8.91 -0.54 6.50
CA TYR A 81 -10.14 0.14 6.88
C TYR A 81 -11.31 -0.84 7.07
N LEU A 82 -11.49 -1.75 6.11
CA LEU A 82 -12.53 -2.79 6.13
C LEU A 82 -12.19 -4.02 6.99
N GLU A 83 -10.98 -4.04 7.58
CA GLU A 83 -10.48 -5.18 8.36
C GLU A 83 -10.53 -6.49 7.54
N ASN A 84 -10.17 -6.40 6.26
CA ASN A 84 -10.23 -7.51 5.32
C ASN A 84 -8.83 -8.11 5.12
N TYR A 85 -8.59 -9.23 5.80
CA TYR A 85 -7.32 -9.97 5.74
C TYR A 85 -6.90 -10.38 4.32
N SER A 86 -7.84 -10.88 3.50
CA SER A 86 -7.54 -11.32 2.13
C SER A 86 -7.02 -10.17 1.26
N LEU A 87 -7.66 -9.01 1.41
CA LEU A 87 -7.32 -7.80 0.67
C LEU A 87 -5.95 -7.24 1.13
N SER A 88 -5.62 -7.38 2.41
CA SER A 88 -4.33 -6.94 2.98
C SER A 88 -3.15 -7.84 2.59
N ILE A 89 -3.36 -9.17 2.49
CA ILE A 89 -2.37 -10.07 1.89
C ILE A 89 -2.14 -9.74 0.41
N THR A 90 -3.23 -9.55 -0.35
CA THR A 90 -3.16 -9.25 -1.78
C THR A 90 -2.39 -7.95 -2.02
N PHE A 91 -2.68 -6.93 -1.21
CA PHE A 91 -1.92 -5.68 -1.18
C PHE A 91 -0.43 -5.91 -0.88
N GLY A 92 -0.09 -6.74 0.11
CA GLY A 92 1.30 -7.08 0.42
C GLY A 92 2.04 -7.74 -0.76
N SER A 93 1.39 -8.67 -1.46
CA SER A 93 1.95 -9.32 -2.64
C SER A 93 2.18 -8.36 -3.80
N ILE A 94 1.24 -7.44 -4.04
CA ILE A 94 1.37 -6.45 -5.11
C ILE A 94 2.43 -5.40 -4.75
N ILE A 95 2.49 -4.94 -3.50
CA ILE A 95 3.53 -4.00 -3.05
C ILE A 95 4.93 -4.58 -3.23
N PHE A 96 5.10 -5.88 -3.04
CA PHE A 96 6.39 -6.53 -3.28
C PHE A 96 6.85 -6.36 -4.74
N LEU A 97 5.94 -6.41 -5.71
CA LEU A 97 6.25 -6.11 -7.11
C LEU A 97 6.65 -4.64 -7.31
N ILE A 98 5.97 -3.71 -6.63
CA ILE A 98 6.32 -2.28 -6.68
C ILE A 98 7.74 -2.04 -6.16
N ILE A 99 8.19 -2.78 -5.13
CA ILE A 99 9.56 -2.67 -4.61
C ILE A 99 10.59 -2.98 -5.68
N PHE A 100 10.38 -3.99 -6.52
CA PHE A 100 11.30 -4.29 -7.63
C PHE A 100 11.36 -3.14 -8.64
N ILE A 101 10.20 -2.57 -8.99
CA ILE A 101 10.14 -1.46 -9.94
C ILE A 101 10.79 -0.20 -9.35
N ASP A 102 10.54 0.11 -8.08
CA ASP A 102 11.18 1.22 -7.37
C ASP A 102 12.70 1.02 -7.26
N ALA A 103 13.17 -0.21 -7.08
CA ALA A 103 14.59 -0.54 -7.07
C ALA A 103 15.24 -0.29 -8.43
N ASP A 104 14.60 -0.74 -9.52
CA ASP A 104 15.08 -0.48 -10.88
C ASP A 104 15.12 1.02 -11.19
N LEU A 105 14.05 1.76 -10.86
CA LEU A 105 13.98 3.21 -11.03
C LEU A 105 15.04 3.96 -10.20
N SER A 106 15.34 3.48 -9.00
CA SER A 106 16.36 4.06 -8.13
C SER A 106 17.78 3.78 -8.60
N LEU A 107 18.04 2.61 -9.19
CA LEU A 107 19.38 2.21 -9.64
C LEU A 107 19.73 2.80 -11.00
N PHE A 108 18.76 2.87 -11.91
CA PHE A 108 19.01 3.18 -13.32
C PHE A 108 18.52 4.55 -13.79
N PHE A 109 17.57 5.18 -13.09
CA PHE A 109 16.95 6.43 -13.57
C PHE A 109 17.28 7.66 -12.73
N ASN A 110 16.89 7.65 -11.46
CA ASN A 110 17.02 8.84 -10.62
C ASN A 110 17.28 8.45 -9.16
N ARG A 111 18.37 8.96 -8.58
CA ARG A 111 18.71 8.70 -7.16
C ARG A 111 17.68 9.28 -6.19
N ILE A 112 16.88 10.27 -6.61
CA ILE A 112 15.76 10.79 -5.81
C ILE A 112 14.70 9.69 -5.59
N ASN A 113 14.55 8.75 -6.54
CA ASN A 113 13.63 7.62 -6.41
C ASN A 113 14.04 6.63 -5.30
N PHE A 114 15.28 6.71 -4.79
CA PHE A 114 15.74 5.93 -3.64
C PHE A 114 14.87 6.17 -2.40
N PHE A 115 14.44 7.42 -2.17
CA PHE A 115 13.53 7.73 -1.07
C PHE A 115 12.17 7.03 -1.24
N GLY A 116 11.68 6.95 -2.49
CA GLY A 116 10.47 6.21 -2.82
C GLY A 116 10.60 4.72 -2.51
N PHE A 117 11.70 4.11 -2.95
CA PHE A 117 12.05 2.71 -2.68
C PHE A 117 12.07 2.38 -1.18
N VAL A 118 12.83 3.15 -0.39
CA VAL A 118 12.93 2.94 1.07
C VAL A 118 11.54 3.07 1.72
N PHE A 119 10.74 4.03 1.27
CA PHE A 119 9.41 4.25 1.82
C PHE A 119 8.44 3.11 1.49
N THR A 120 8.52 2.54 0.27
CA THR A 120 7.74 1.36 -0.13
C THR A 120 8.11 0.14 0.72
N ILE A 121 9.39 -0.06 1.06
CA ILE A 121 9.83 -1.12 2.00
C ILE A 121 9.19 -0.92 3.38
N ILE A 122 9.19 0.31 3.91
CA ILE A 122 8.59 0.61 5.22
C ILE A 122 7.10 0.27 5.22
N ILE A 123 6.37 0.60 4.15
CA ILE A 123 4.95 0.23 4.00
C ILE A 123 4.79 -1.29 4.00
N MET A 124 5.63 -2.03 3.28
CA MET A 124 5.57 -3.49 3.26
C MET A 124 5.77 -4.09 4.66
N LEU A 125 6.77 -3.60 5.41
CA LEU A 125 7.01 -4.03 6.77
C LEU A 125 5.84 -3.72 7.70
N ALA A 126 5.23 -2.53 7.57
CA ALA A 126 4.03 -2.17 8.31
C ALA A 126 2.84 -3.09 7.97
N ASN A 127 2.69 -3.49 6.70
CA ASN A 127 1.65 -4.44 6.28
C ASN A 127 1.89 -5.85 6.83
N ILE A 128 3.15 -6.33 6.85
CA ILE A 128 3.49 -7.60 7.50
C ILE A 128 3.18 -7.55 9.00
N TRP A 129 3.43 -6.41 9.65
CA TRP A 129 3.20 -6.23 11.07
C TRP A 129 1.72 -6.19 11.49
N ILE A 130 0.82 -5.78 10.59
CA ILE A 130 -0.63 -5.70 10.86
C ILE A 130 -1.37 -7.00 10.50
N ASN A 131 -0.83 -7.81 9.59
CA ASN A 131 -1.46 -9.04 9.10
C ASN A 131 -1.82 -10.07 10.19
N PRO A 132 -0.97 -10.34 11.21
CA PRO A 132 -1.33 -11.25 12.29
C PRO A 132 -2.58 -10.81 13.06
N ASP A 133 -2.74 -9.51 13.30
CA ASP A 133 -3.89 -8.99 14.03
C ASP A 133 -5.18 -9.10 13.20
N LEU A 134 -5.09 -8.89 11.89
CA LEU A 134 -6.21 -9.09 10.95
C LEU A 134 -6.67 -10.56 10.91
N ASP A 135 -5.74 -11.51 10.96
CA ASP A 135 -6.08 -12.95 11.02
C ASP A 135 -6.73 -13.31 12.36
N GLN A 136 -6.26 -12.73 13.47
CA GLN A 136 -6.91 -12.89 14.77
C GLN A 136 -8.35 -12.36 14.76
N ILE A 137 -8.60 -11.17 14.19
CA ILE A 137 -9.96 -10.62 14.03
C ILE A 137 -10.83 -11.54 13.17
N LEU A 138 -10.28 -12.07 12.07
CA LEU A 138 -11.00 -13.00 11.19
C LEU A 138 -11.38 -14.29 11.91
N SER A 139 -10.46 -14.89 12.66
CA SER A 139 -10.70 -16.12 13.41
C SER A 139 -11.74 -15.91 14.53
N GLN A 140 -11.70 -14.78 15.24
CA GLN A 140 -12.72 -14.40 16.22
C GLN A 140 -14.11 -14.24 15.59
N ARG A 141 -14.21 -13.56 14.44
CA ARG A 141 -15.49 -13.43 13.70
C ARG A 141 -16.03 -14.78 13.24
N ARG A 142 -15.16 -15.71 12.80
CA ARG A 142 -15.55 -17.08 12.42
C ARG A 142 -16.09 -17.87 13.63
N LEU A 143 -15.44 -17.78 14.78
CA LEU A 143 -15.88 -18.43 16.01
C LEU A 143 -17.22 -17.87 16.51
N GLN A 144 -17.39 -16.55 16.51
CA GLN A 144 -18.67 -15.91 16.87
C GLN A 144 -19.81 -16.36 15.95
N ARG A 145 -19.59 -16.40 14.63
CA ARG A 145 -20.60 -16.90 13.68
C ARG A 145 -20.98 -18.35 13.94
N ARG A 146 -20.00 -19.23 14.22
CA ARG A 146 -20.26 -20.63 14.58
C ARG A 146 -21.07 -20.73 15.87
N ASN A 147 -20.71 -19.98 16.90
CA ASN A 147 -21.43 -19.98 18.17
C ASN A 147 -22.87 -19.48 18.00
N LEU A 148 -23.12 -18.44 17.18
CA LEU A 148 -24.46 -17.96 16.87
C LEU A 148 -25.29 -19.00 16.09
N GLN A 149 -24.68 -19.71 15.13
CA GLN A 149 -25.35 -20.79 14.40
C GLN A 149 -25.73 -21.96 15.31
N ILE A 150 -24.83 -22.35 16.22
CA ILE A 150 -25.10 -23.39 17.22
C ILE A 150 -26.23 -22.92 18.15
N ASN A 151 -26.16 -21.69 18.67
CA ASN A 151 -27.18 -21.19 19.58
C ASN A 151 -28.55 -21.07 18.91
N ASN A 152 -28.61 -20.60 17.66
CA ASN A 152 -29.86 -20.57 16.89
C ASN A 152 -30.39 -21.97 16.55
N GLY A 153 -29.51 -22.96 16.33
CA GLY A 153 -29.89 -24.37 16.15
C GLY A 153 -30.39 -25.04 17.43
N ILE A 154 -29.93 -24.59 18.60
CA ILE A 154 -30.40 -25.05 19.91
C ILE A 154 -31.75 -24.39 20.29
N ILE A 155 -31.93 -23.10 19.95
CA ILE A 155 -33.13 -22.33 20.29
C ILE A 155 -34.31 -22.63 19.34
N ASN A 156 -34.03 -23.13 18.13
CA ASN A 156 -35.08 -23.52 17.17
C ASN A 156 -34.96 -25.01 16.75
N PRO A 157 -35.25 -25.98 17.65
CA PRO A 157 -35.28 -27.39 17.29
C PRO A 157 -36.52 -27.74 16.43
N GLY A 158 -37.47 -26.82 16.28
CA GLY A 158 -38.78 -27.06 15.70
C GLY A 158 -38.94 -26.50 14.29
N TYR A 159 -38.31 -27.13 13.30
CA TYR A 159 -38.86 -27.24 11.93
C TYR A 159 -38.28 -28.52 11.30
N LYS A 160 -38.53 -29.65 11.96
CA LYS A 160 -38.64 -30.95 11.28
C LYS A 160 -40.13 -31.27 11.23
N ASN A 161 -40.80 -30.77 10.19
CA ASN A 161 -41.96 -31.45 9.62
C ASN A 161 -41.47 -32.18 8.37
#